data_AF-A0A1W9MAE9-F1
#
_entry.id   AF-A0A1W9MAE9-F1
#
_cell.length_a   1.000
_cell.length_b   1.000
_cell.length_c   1.000
_cell.angle_alpha   90.00
_cell.angle_beta   90.00
_cell.angle_gamma   90.00
#
_symmetry.space_group_name_H-M   'P 1'
#
loop_
_entity.id
_entity.type
_entity.pdbx_description
1 polymer ?
#
loop_
_entity_poly.entity_id
_entity_poly.type
_entity_poly.pdbx_seq_one_letter_code
_entity_poly.pdbx_strand_id
1 'polypeptide(L)'
;MDKNFLEFWGNFMLNAAKGQQQVENINRWMKGGSGDGFQELTSMFKKAYGLDSSEKSPEYAGFWKKASEDFFNSFKESMGLMGMVSKEEHLNLVRKYETLKEKAENQDETIRHLRMLLGEKDIEQKEISGKFQELAKSQTDQFQELVKNFRQCYQGSSSKTEEKKGS
;
A
#
# COMPACT_ATOMS: atom_id res chain seq x y z
N MET A 1 -8.71 -31.55 -12.56
CA MET A 1 -8.32 -32.54 -11.55
C MET A 1 -8.65 -33.91 -12.08
N ASP A 2 -7.71 -34.83 -12.03
CA ASP A 2 -7.87 -36.21 -12.48
C ASP A 2 -8.42 -37.13 -11.38
N LYS A 3 -8.99 -38.27 -11.77
CA LYS A 3 -9.61 -39.24 -10.86
C LYS A 3 -8.59 -39.84 -9.89
N ASN A 4 -7.36 -40.11 -10.33
CA ASN A 4 -6.34 -40.77 -9.51
C ASN A 4 -5.85 -39.82 -8.41
N PHE A 5 -5.75 -38.52 -8.70
CA PHE A 5 -5.50 -37.49 -7.69
C PHE A 5 -6.57 -37.46 -6.58
N LEU A 6 -7.86 -37.54 -6.96
CA LEU A 6 -8.95 -37.58 -5.98
C LEU A 6 -8.95 -38.90 -5.19
N GLU A 7 -8.62 -40.01 -5.84
CA GLU A 7 -8.47 -41.31 -5.17
C GLU A 7 -7.32 -41.31 -4.17
N PHE A 8 -6.19 -40.69 -4.52
CA PHE A 8 -5.07 -40.47 -3.61
C PHE A 8 -5.50 -39.68 -2.36
N TRP A 9 -6.11 -38.50 -2.54
CA TRP A 9 -6.54 -37.66 -1.43
C TRP A 9 -7.70 -38.25 -0.64
N GLY A 10 -8.62 -38.98 -1.29
CA GLY A 10 -9.71 -39.69 -0.65
C GLY A 10 -9.19 -40.79 0.28
N ASN A 11 -8.27 -41.63 -0.20
CA ASN A 11 -7.63 -42.67 0.61
C ASN A 11 -6.82 -42.05 1.77
N PHE A 12 -6.11 -40.96 1.49
CA PHE A 12 -5.35 -40.23 2.50
C PHE A 12 -6.23 -39.67 3.63
N MET A 13 -7.30 -38.96 3.29
CA MET A 13 -8.21 -38.40 4.30
C MET A 13 -8.96 -39.49 5.07
N LEU A 14 -9.34 -40.59 4.40
CA LEU A 14 -9.99 -41.73 5.05
C LEU A 14 -9.07 -42.44 6.04
N ASN A 15 -7.80 -42.62 5.69
CA ASN A 15 -6.82 -43.25 6.58
C ASN A 15 -6.43 -42.33 7.75
N ALA A 16 -6.34 -41.01 7.50
CA ALA A 16 -6.19 -40.01 8.56
C ALA A 16 -7.40 -40.02 9.52
N ALA A 17 -8.63 -40.11 9.00
CA ALA A 17 -9.85 -40.18 9.82
C ALA A 17 -9.94 -41.46 10.67
N LYS A 18 -9.34 -42.56 10.20
CA LYS A 18 -9.24 -43.83 10.95
C LYS A 18 -8.17 -43.80 12.06
N GLY A 19 -7.44 -42.70 12.23
CA GLY A 19 -6.41 -42.56 13.26
C GLY A 19 -5.16 -43.40 13.00
N GLN A 20 -4.93 -43.86 11.76
CA GLN A 20 -3.65 -44.47 11.39
C GLN A 20 -2.55 -43.39 11.44
N GLN A 21 -1.28 -43.79 11.63
CA GLN A 21 -0.05 -42.96 11.81
C GLN A 21 0.18 -41.79 10.82
N GLN A 22 -0.73 -41.56 9.88
CA GLN A 22 -0.63 -40.60 8.79
C GLN A 22 -0.56 -39.15 9.25
N VAL A 23 -1.24 -38.74 10.33
CA VAL A 23 -1.14 -37.36 10.85
C VAL A 23 0.27 -37.06 11.39
N GLU A 24 0.89 -38.03 12.05
CA GLU A 24 2.29 -37.90 12.49
C GLU A 24 3.25 -37.92 11.31
N ASN A 25 2.99 -38.74 10.29
CA ASN A 25 3.81 -38.84 9.08
C ASN A 25 3.75 -37.54 8.26
N ILE A 26 2.62 -36.83 8.22
CA ILE A 26 2.49 -35.49 7.62
C ILE A 26 3.36 -34.48 8.35
N ASN A 27 3.28 -34.43 9.69
CA ASN A 27 4.06 -33.48 10.47
C ASN A 27 5.56 -33.75 10.34
N ARG A 28 5.97 -35.03 10.24
CA ARG A 28 7.36 -35.42 9.97
C ARG A 28 7.79 -35.03 8.55
N TRP A 29 6.96 -35.26 7.54
CA TRP A 29 7.23 -34.87 6.15
C TRP A 29 7.36 -33.35 5.99
N MET A 30 6.45 -32.57 6.57
CA MET A 30 6.50 -31.10 6.55
C MET A 30 7.72 -30.54 7.28
N LYS A 31 8.24 -31.25 8.29
CA LYS A 31 9.46 -30.89 9.04
C LYS A 31 10.76 -31.37 8.39
N GLY A 32 10.71 -31.98 7.19
CA GLY A 32 11.89 -32.50 6.49
C GLY A 32 12.42 -33.83 7.04
N GLY A 33 11.59 -34.58 7.77
CA GLY A 33 11.93 -35.89 8.35
C GLY A 33 12.05 -37.00 7.28
N SER A 34 13.13 -37.77 7.41
CA SER A 34 13.59 -38.79 6.46
C SER A 34 12.79 -40.10 6.47
N GLY A 35 12.75 -40.79 5.31
CA GLY A 35 12.54 -42.23 5.19
C GLY A 35 11.09 -42.72 5.15
N ASP A 36 10.51 -43.03 6.31
CA ASP A 36 9.34 -43.91 6.39
C ASP A 36 8.02 -43.25 5.97
N GLY A 37 7.82 -41.98 6.33
CA GLY A 37 6.63 -41.21 5.92
C GLY A 37 6.58 -40.96 4.41
N PHE A 38 7.74 -40.87 3.76
CA PHE A 38 7.83 -40.70 2.31
C PHE A 38 7.54 -42.01 1.56
N GLN A 39 7.90 -43.17 2.14
CA GLN A 39 7.60 -44.47 1.55
C GLN A 39 6.10 -44.79 1.56
N GLU A 40 5.38 -44.46 2.63
CA GLU A 40 3.92 -44.65 2.69
C GLU A 40 3.19 -43.78 1.66
N LEU A 41 3.55 -42.50 1.56
CA LEU A 41 3.02 -41.59 0.54
C LEU A 41 3.33 -42.07 -0.88
N THR A 42 4.55 -42.56 -1.10
CA THR A 42 4.98 -43.13 -2.38
C THR A 42 4.16 -44.38 -2.73
N SER A 43 3.88 -45.26 -1.76
CA SER A 43 3.04 -46.44 -1.98
C SER A 43 1.60 -46.05 -2.31
N MET A 44 1.02 -45.08 -1.60
CA MET A 44 -0.33 -44.60 -1.90
C MET A 44 -0.41 -43.97 -3.30
N PHE A 45 0.60 -43.19 -3.68
CA PHE A 45 0.72 -42.62 -5.01
C PHE A 45 0.81 -43.71 -6.08
N LYS A 46 1.69 -44.70 -5.88
CA LYS A 46 1.82 -45.82 -6.82
C LYS A 46 0.53 -46.59 -6.97
N LYS A 47 -0.20 -46.83 -5.88
CA LYS A 47 -1.50 -47.49 -5.92
C LYS A 47 -2.55 -46.69 -6.69
N ALA A 48 -2.67 -45.39 -6.40
CA ALA A 48 -3.64 -44.51 -7.03
C ALA A 48 -3.40 -44.36 -8.55
N TYR A 49 -2.14 -44.38 -8.99
CA TYR A 49 -1.77 -44.27 -10.41
C TYR A 49 -1.49 -45.62 -11.08
N GLY A 50 -1.73 -46.75 -10.41
CA GLY A 50 -1.54 -48.09 -10.96
C GLY A 50 -0.08 -48.47 -11.24
N LEU A 51 0.87 -47.80 -10.58
CA LEU A 51 2.31 -48.01 -10.76
C LEU A 51 2.86 -49.19 -9.94
N ASP A 52 2.12 -49.70 -8.95
CA ASP A 52 2.52 -50.86 -8.12
C ASP A 52 2.81 -52.11 -8.94
N SER A 53 2.14 -52.28 -10.09
CA SER A 53 2.30 -53.45 -10.97
C SER A 53 3.41 -53.26 -12.01
N SER A 54 3.90 -52.03 -12.17
CA SER A 54 4.69 -51.61 -13.34
C SER A 54 6.19 -51.47 -13.04
N GLU A 55 6.64 -51.68 -11.80
CA GLU A 55 8.04 -51.49 -11.36
C GLU A 55 9.06 -52.32 -12.14
N LYS A 56 8.63 -53.43 -12.76
CA LYS A 56 9.49 -54.33 -13.54
C LYS A 56 9.51 -54.02 -15.05
N SER A 57 8.72 -53.03 -15.49
CA SER A 57 8.65 -52.65 -16.90
C SER A 57 9.80 -51.70 -17.28
N PRO A 58 10.44 -51.88 -18.45
CA PRO A 58 11.37 -50.90 -19.00
C PRO A 58 10.77 -49.49 -19.14
N GLU A 59 9.44 -49.39 -19.24
CA GLU A 59 8.69 -48.15 -19.43
C GLU A 59 8.29 -47.47 -18.10
N TYR A 60 8.62 -48.07 -16.95
CA TYR A 60 8.24 -47.58 -15.64
C TYR A 60 8.63 -46.11 -15.41
N ALA A 61 9.82 -45.71 -15.87
CA ALA A 61 10.29 -44.33 -15.77
C ALA A 61 9.38 -43.34 -16.52
N GLY A 62 8.84 -43.74 -17.67
CA GLY A 62 7.90 -42.93 -18.45
C GLY A 62 6.54 -42.82 -17.76
N PHE A 63 6.01 -43.93 -17.24
CA PHE A 63 4.76 -43.93 -16.49
C PHE A 63 4.86 -43.13 -15.19
N TRP A 64 5.97 -43.25 -14.46
CA TRP A 64 6.25 -42.47 -13.26
C TRP A 64 6.29 -40.96 -13.56
N LYS A 65 7.00 -40.56 -14.62
CA LYS A 65 7.09 -39.16 -15.04
C LYS A 65 5.71 -38.60 -15.38
N LYS A 66 4.94 -39.31 -16.20
CA LYS A 66 3.59 -38.89 -16.59
C LYS A 66 2.64 -38.79 -15.39
N ALA A 67 2.64 -39.80 -14.52
CA ALA A 67 1.82 -39.78 -13.30
C ALA A 67 2.19 -38.61 -12.37
N SER A 68 3.48 -38.29 -12.28
CA SER A 68 3.95 -37.14 -11.49
C SER A 68 3.47 -35.82 -12.09
N GLU A 69 3.59 -35.65 -13.42
CA GLU A 69 3.11 -34.46 -14.13
C GLU A 69 1.60 -34.27 -13.95
N ASP A 70 0.81 -35.34 -14.14
CA ASP A 70 -0.65 -35.32 -13.95
C ASP A 70 -1.02 -34.95 -12.51
N PHE A 71 -0.33 -35.52 -11.52
CA PHE A 71 -0.54 -35.21 -10.10
C PHE A 71 -0.22 -33.76 -9.76
N PHE A 72 0.91 -33.22 -10.22
CA PHE A 72 1.29 -31.83 -9.97
C PHE A 72 0.32 -30.84 -10.62
N ASN A 73 -0.16 -31.15 -11.83
CA ASN A 73 -1.18 -30.33 -12.50
C ASN A 73 -2.49 -30.32 -11.71
N SER A 74 -2.98 -31.49 -11.30
CA SER A 74 -4.18 -31.61 -10.45
C SER A 74 -4.02 -30.93 -9.09
N PHE A 75 -2.83 -31.02 -8.48
CA PHE A 75 -2.52 -30.33 -7.23
C PHE A 75 -2.58 -28.81 -7.40
N LYS A 76 -1.98 -28.27 -8.46
CA LYS A 76 -2.02 -26.84 -8.77
C LYS A 76 -3.45 -26.34 -9.01
N GLU A 77 -4.25 -27.10 -9.77
CA GLU A 77 -5.67 -26.77 -9.99
C GLU A 77 -6.47 -26.78 -8.68
N SER A 78 -6.25 -27.77 -7.81
CA SER A 78 -6.90 -27.86 -6.49
C SER A 78 -6.52 -26.68 -5.59
N MET A 79 -5.24 -26.32 -5.55
CA MET A 79 -4.74 -25.16 -4.81
C MET A 79 -5.37 -23.86 -5.32
N GLY A 80 -5.49 -23.71 -6.64
CA GLY A 80 -6.18 -22.56 -7.25
C GLY A 80 -7.66 -22.46 -6.86
N LEU A 81 -8.38 -23.58 -6.80
CA LEU A 81 -9.77 -23.61 -6.33
C LEU A 81 -9.92 -23.27 -4.85
N MET A 82 -8.93 -23.64 -4.02
CA MET A 82 -8.88 -23.28 -2.61
C MET A 82 -8.37 -21.84 -2.37
N GLY A 83 -8.12 -21.06 -3.43
CA GLY A 83 -7.61 -19.70 -3.34
C GLY A 83 -6.17 -19.61 -2.85
N MET A 84 -5.43 -20.72 -2.83
CA MET A 84 -4.03 -20.73 -2.48
C MET A 84 -3.19 -20.27 -3.67
N VAL A 85 -2.41 -19.22 -3.46
CA VAL A 85 -1.47 -18.68 -4.46
C VAL A 85 -0.07 -19.26 -4.25
N SER A 86 0.72 -19.30 -5.32
CA SER A 86 2.12 -19.69 -5.21
C SER A 86 2.89 -18.73 -4.28
N LYS A 87 3.98 -19.22 -3.67
CA LYS A 87 4.86 -18.37 -2.85
C LYS A 87 5.40 -17.18 -3.65
N GLU A 88 5.66 -17.36 -4.94
CA GLU A 88 6.12 -16.30 -5.82
C GLU A 88 5.06 -15.21 -6.02
N GLU A 89 3.81 -15.59 -6.29
CA GLU A 89 2.70 -14.63 -6.38
C GLU A 89 2.48 -13.89 -5.05
N HIS A 90 2.56 -14.59 -3.92
CA HIS A 90 2.48 -13.98 -2.60
C HIS A 90 3.62 -12.97 -2.38
N LEU A 91 4.87 -13.34 -2.68
CA LEU A 91 6.02 -12.43 -2.52
C LEU A 91 5.95 -11.23 -3.46
N ASN A 92 5.48 -11.43 -4.69
CA ASN A 92 5.23 -10.34 -5.62
C ASN A 92 4.13 -9.40 -5.12
N LEU A 93 3.07 -9.94 -4.51
CA LEU A 93 2.01 -9.16 -3.90
C LEU A 93 2.52 -8.36 -2.69
N VAL A 94 3.30 -8.97 -1.81
CA VAL A 94 3.95 -8.31 -0.66
C VAL A 94 4.82 -7.16 -1.15
N ARG A 95 5.67 -7.38 -2.17
CA ARG A 95 6.51 -6.32 -2.74
C ARG A 95 5.69 -5.17 -3.29
N LYS A 96 4.62 -5.45 -4.04
CA LYS A 96 3.70 -4.42 -4.55
C LYS A 96 3.04 -3.63 -3.41
N TYR A 97 2.65 -4.31 -2.34
CA TYR A 97 2.07 -3.68 -1.17
C TYR A 97 3.08 -2.75 -0.47
N GLU A 98 4.32 -3.20 -0.28
CA GLU A 98 5.39 -2.38 0.30
C GLU A 98 5.66 -1.13 -0.56
N THR A 99 5.79 -1.27 -1.88
CA THR A 99 5.97 -0.13 -2.79
C THR A 99 4.79 0.84 -2.75
N LEU A 100 3.56 0.33 -2.67
CA LEU A 100 2.37 1.17 -2.61
C LEU A 100 2.27 1.92 -1.28
N LYS A 101 2.63 1.25 -0.18
CA LYS A 101 2.67 1.85 1.15
C LYS A 101 3.69 2.99 1.21
N GLU A 102 4.90 2.77 0.70
CA GLU A 102 5.92 3.82 0.62
C GLU A 102 5.46 5.01 -0.23
N LYS A 103 4.78 4.77 -1.36
CA LYS A 103 4.19 5.86 -2.17
C LYS A 103 3.12 6.63 -1.41
N ALA A 104 2.26 5.95 -0.66
CA ALA A 104 1.23 6.60 0.14
C ALA A 104 1.84 7.48 1.23
N GLU A 105 2.86 6.97 1.94
CA GLU A 105 3.61 7.75 2.96
C GLU A 105 4.27 8.99 2.34
N ASN A 106 4.96 8.85 1.20
CA ASN A 106 5.55 9.97 0.48
C ASN A 106 4.52 11.00 0.00
N GLN A 107 3.35 10.55 -0.46
CA GLN A 107 2.26 11.43 -0.86
C GLN A 107 1.68 12.19 0.34
N ASP A 108 1.49 11.53 1.48
CA ASP A 108 1.00 12.15 2.71
C ASP A 108 1.99 13.20 3.24
N GLU A 109 3.29 12.92 3.20
CA GLU A 109 4.33 13.90 3.53
C GLU A 109 4.31 15.10 2.60
N THR A 110 4.19 14.87 1.29
CA THR A 110 4.08 15.93 0.29
C THR A 110 2.85 16.79 0.52
N ILE A 111 1.69 16.18 0.77
CA ILE A 111 0.44 16.89 1.07
C ILE A 111 0.60 17.73 2.35
N ARG A 112 1.24 17.19 3.39
CA ARG A 112 1.49 17.91 4.63
C ARG A 112 2.38 19.14 4.40
N HIS A 113 3.46 18.96 3.66
CA HIS A 113 4.38 20.05 3.30
C HIS A 113 3.67 21.13 2.46
N LEU A 114 2.90 20.75 1.45
CA LEU A 114 2.14 21.70 0.63
C LEU A 114 1.09 22.47 1.45
N ARG A 115 0.41 21.82 2.39
CA ARG A 115 -0.53 22.49 3.31
C ARG A 115 0.18 23.50 4.21
N MET A 116 1.38 23.20 4.68
CA MET A 116 2.20 24.11 5.48
C MET A 116 2.57 25.36 4.66
N LEU A 117 3.11 25.18 3.45
CA LEU A 117 3.46 26.28 2.55
C LEU A 117 2.26 27.16 2.19
N LEU A 118 1.09 26.55 1.96
CA LEU A 118 -0.15 27.31 1.70
C LEU A 118 -0.56 28.14 2.92
N GLY A 119 -0.41 27.60 4.13
CA GLY A 119 -0.67 28.33 5.37
C GLY A 119 0.29 29.51 5.56
N GLU A 120 1.59 29.30 5.35
CA GLU A 120 2.62 30.35 5.42
C GLU A 120 2.32 31.47 4.41
N LYS A 121 2.01 31.12 3.16
CA LYS A 121 1.70 32.09 2.12
C LYS A 121 0.44 32.92 2.43
N ASP A 122 -0.60 32.30 3.01
CA ASP A 122 -1.82 33.00 3.41
C ASP A 122 -1.54 33.99 4.57
N ILE A 123 -0.66 33.63 5.50
CA ILE A 123 -0.19 34.52 6.57
C ILE A 123 0.58 35.71 5.98
N GLU A 124 1.56 35.46 5.11
CA GLU A 124 2.35 36.52 4.45
C GLU A 124 1.46 37.49 3.66
N GLN A 125 0.50 36.97 2.89
CA GLN A 125 -0.40 37.81 2.09
C GLN A 125 -1.29 38.70 2.95
N LYS A 126 -1.78 38.19 4.09
CA LYS A 126 -2.55 38.98 5.06
C LYS A 126 -1.70 40.05 5.73
N GLU A 127 -0.47 39.73 6.10
CA GLU A 127 0.45 40.68 6.72
C GLU A 127 0.81 41.84 5.77
N ILE A 128 1.10 41.53 4.50
CA ILE A 128 1.37 42.55 3.46
C ILE A 128 0.14 43.45 3.25
N SER A 129 -1.05 42.85 3.17
CA SER A 129 -2.30 43.60 2.98
C SER A 129 -2.60 44.53 4.17
N GLY A 130 -2.35 44.06 5.41
CA GLY A 130 -2.49 44.88 6.61
C GLY A 130 -1.54 46.07 6.62
N LYS A 131 -0.24 45.84 6.35
CA LYS A 131 0.77 46.91 6.25
C LYS A 131 0.42 47.94 5.18
N PHE A 132 -0.09 47.50 4.03
CA PHE A 132 -0.53 48.40 2.97
C PHE A 132 -1.71 49.29 3.41
N GLN A 133 -2.67 48.71 4.13
CA GLN A 133 -3.81 49.45 4.68
C GLN A 133 -3.38 50.48 5.73
N GLU A 134 -2.40 50.15 6.58
CA GLU A 134 -1.82 51.10 7.54
C GLU A 134 -1.10 52.25 6.84
N LEU A 135 -0.30 51.95 5.82
CA LEU A 135 0.40 52.95 5.02
C LEU A 135 -0.59 53.92 4.34
N ALA A 136 -1.67 53.39 3.76
CA ALA A 136 -2.71 54.19 3.12
C ALA A 136 -3.44 55.10 4.12
N LYS A 137 -3.72 54.62 5.34
CA LYS A 137 -4.27 55.45 6.42
C LYS A 137 -3.30 56.56 6.81
N SER A 138 -2.04 56.22 7.07
CA SER A 138 -1.02 57.22 7.44
C SER A 138 -0.85 58.29 6.36
N GLN A 139 -0.88 57.92 5.08
CA GLN A 139 -0.79 58.89 3.98
C GLN A 139 -2.03 59.78 3.90
N THR A 140 -3.21 59.22 4.16
CA THR A 140 -4.46 59.98 4.22
C THR A 140 -4.43 60.99 5.36
N ASP A 141 -3.96 60.59 6.54
CA ASP A 141 -3.84 61.46 7.71
C ASP A 141 -2.84 62.59 7.45
N GLN A 142 -1.68 62.29 6.89
CA GLN A 142 -0.68 63.28 6.49
C GLN A 142 -1.22 64.26 5.46
N PHE A 143 -2.01 63.79 4.49
CA PHE A 143 -2.66 64.66 3.51
C PHE A 143 -3.69 65.58 4.17
N GLN A 144 -4.54 65.04 5.06
CA GLN A 144 -5.51 65.83 5.80
C GLN A 144 -4.84 66.89 6.68
N GLU A 145 -3.74 66.55 7.33
CA GLU A 145 -2.94 67.47 8.13
C GLU A 145 -2.33 68.59 7.27
N LEU A 146 -1.78 68.24 6.10
CA LEU A 146 -1.27 69.21 5.13
C LEU A 146 -2.39 70.17 4.68
N VAL A 147 -3.56 69.67 4.30
CA VAL A 147 -4.71 70.51 3.91
C VAL A 147 -5.15 71.42 5.07
N LYS A 148 -5.16 70.91 6.31
CA LYS A 148 -5.51 71.69 7.50
C LYS A 148 -4.50 72.81 7.75
N ASN A 149 -3.21 72.52 7.63
CA ASN A 149 -2.13 73.49 7.76
C ASN A 149 -2.20 74.57 6.66
N PHE A 150 -2.46 74.17 5.41
CA PHE A 150 -2.68 75.12 4.31
C PHE A 150 -3.89 76.02 4.57
N ARG A 151 -5.02 75.45 5.04
CA ARG A 151 -6.20 76.24 5.40
C ARG A 151 -5.91 77.22 6.52
N GLN A 152 -5.17 76.82 7.56
CA GLN A 152 -4.76 77.71 8.65
C GLN A 152 -3.84 78.84 8.19
N CYS A 153 -2.88 78.58 7.29
CA CYS A 153 -2.03 79.63 6.71
C CYS A 153 -2.85 80.69 5.96
N TYR A 154 -3.89 80.27 5.21
CA TYR A 154 -4.78 81.18 4.48
C TYR A 154 -5.80 81.91 5.38
N GLN A 155 -6.26 81.28 6.45
CA GLN A 155 -7.15 81.93 7.43
C GLN A 155 -6.39 82.87 8.38
N GLY A 156 -5.13 82.58 8.71
CA GLY A 156 -4.28 83.46 9.53
C GLY A 156 -3.70 84.66 8.78
N SER A 157 -3.71 84.64 7.44
CA SER A 157 -3.29 85.78 6.61
C SER A 157 -4.42 86.74 6.28
N SER A 158 -5.69 86.35 6.44
CA SER A 158 -6.85 87.23 6.28
C SER A 158 -7.19 88.05 7.54
N SER A 159 -6.73 87.64 8.73
CA SER A 159 -6.96 88.38 9.99
C SER A 159 -5.93 89.47 10.29
N LYS A 160 -4.80 89.54 9.56
CA LYS A 160 -3.75 90.55 9.76
C LYS A 160 -3.88 91.80 8.88
N THR A 161 -4.86 91.85 7.97
CA THR A 161 -5.00 92.97 7.02
C THR A 161 -5.98 94.05 7.50
N GLU A 162 -6.77 93.83 8.56
CA GLU A 162 -7.75 94.81 9.05
C GLU A 162 -7.25 95.76 10.16
N GLU A 163 -6.09 95.53 10.79
CA GLU A 163 -5.58 96.39 11.88
C GLU A 163 -4.63 97.54 11.47
N LYS A 164 -4.36 97.76 10.18
CA LYS A 164 -3.45 98.82 9.69
C LYS A 164 -4.10 99.89 8.80
N LYS A 165 -5.37 100.21 9.02
CA LYS A 165 -6.01 101.42 8.46
C LYS A 165 -6.85 102.11 9.53
N GLY A 166 -6.20 102.87 10.41
CA GLY A 166 -6.91 103.68 11.40
C GLY A 166 -5.99 104.23 12.49
N SER A 167 -5.09 105.14 12.15
CA SER A 167 -4.69 106.28 12.99
C SER A 167 -3.87 107.28 12.19
#